data_AF-A0A846C3Q0-F1
#
_entry.id   AF-A0A846C3Q0-F1
#
_cell.length_a   1.000
_cell.length_b   1.000
_cell.length_c   1.000
_cell.angle_alpha   90.00
_cell.angle_beta   90.00
_cell.angle_gamma   90.00
#
_symmetry.space_group_name_H-M   'P 1'
#
loop_
_entity.id
_entity.type
_entity.pdbx_description
1 polymer ?
#
loop_
_entity_poly.entity_id
_entity_poly.type
_entity_poly.pdbx_seq_one_letter_code
_entity_poly.pdbx_strand_id
1 'polypeptide(L)'
;MINAYAKWFGYVVLLGVAINIGLSLLAFGFPEWLLGLLGLEPAVPIIWLRFAANLLILLSLFYIPAAIDLNRYQANAWLAVISRLAGFIFFLTQPRDYWLLGLIDFSFFIPEAILLILAQRNQTTTVSTS
;
A
#
# COMPACT_ATOMS: atom_id res chain seq x y z
N MET A 1 -9.97 12.25 -22.67
CA MET A 1 -10.11 10.78 -22.57
C MET A 1 -9.82 10.36 -21.14
N ILE A 2 -10.57 9.39 -20.59
CA ILE A 2 -10.28 8.84 -19.25
C ILE A 2 -8.98 8.03 -19.36
N ASN A 3 -7.97 8.39 -18.55
CA ASN A 3 -6.72 7.67 -18.48
C ASN A 3 -6.95 6.30 -17.83
N ALA A 4 -7.00 5.23 -18.65
CA ALA A 4 -7.27 3.88 -18.17
C ALA A 4 -6.23 3.40 -17.15
N TYR A 5 -4.96 3.80 -17.30
CA TYR A 5 -3.90 3.46 -16.35
C TYR A 5 -4.13 4.12 -14.99
N ALA A 6 -4.58 5.38 -14.98
CA ALA A 6 -4.93 6.07 -13.73
C ALA A 6 -6.10 5.39 -13.00
N LYS A 7 -7.10 4.90 -13.75
CA LYS A 7 -8.24 4.17 -13.18
C LYS A 7 -7.81 2.84 -12.57
N TRP A 8 -6.99 2.06 -13.28
CA TRP A 8 -6.45 0.80 -12.77
C TRP A 8 -5.51 1.02 -11.58
N PHE A 9 -4.68 2.07 -11.62
CA PHE A 9 -3.87 2.48 -10.46
C PHE A 9 -4.76 2.69 -9.23
N GLY A 10 -5.85 3.44 -9.38
CA GLY A 10 -6.80 3.66 -8.29
C GLY A 10 -7.40 2.37 -7.73
N TYR A 11 -7.78 1.41 -8.58
CA TYR A 11 -8.28 0.12 -8.10
C TYR A 11 -7.24 -0.69 -7.32
N VAL A 12 -5.99 -0.73 -7.79
CA VAL A 12 -4.92 -1.43 -7.08
C VAL A 12 -4.64 -0.79 -5.73
N VAL A 13 -4.55 0.55 -5.67
CA VAL A 13 -4.38 1.29 -4.42
C VAL A 13 -5.55 1.03 -3.46
N LEU A 14 -6.79 1.06 -3.94
CA LEU A 14 -7.97 0.80 -3.10
C LEU A 14 -8.02 -0.64 -2.58
N LEU A 15 -7.59 -1.63 -3.38
CA LEU A 15 -7.44 -3.00 -2.92
C LEU A 15 -6.38 -3.09 -1.81
N GLY A 16 -5.24 -2.43 -1.99
CA GLY A 16 -4.20 -2.33 -0.99
C GLY A 16 -4.66 -1.63 0.29
N VAL A 17 -5.48 -0.59 0.18
CA VAL A 17 -6.15 0.08 1.31
C VAL A 17 -7.08 -0.89 2.04
N ALA A 18 -7.90 -1.65 1.32
CA ALA A 18 -8.81 -2.61 1.95
C ALA A 18 -8.05 -3.67 2.76
N ILE A 19 -6.92 -4.17 2.25
CA ILE A 19 -6.06 -5.11 2.97
C ILE A 19 -5.43 -4.46 4.20
N ASN A 20 -4.89 -3.26 4.08
CA ASN A 20 -4.31 -2.52 5.21
C ASN A 20 -5.36 -2.35 6.32
N ILE A 21 -6.57 -1.89 5.99
CA ILE A 21 -7.66 -1.72 6.96
C ILE A 21 -8.07 -3.06 7.57
N GLY A 22 -8.20 -4.12 6.78
CA GLY A 22 -8.52 -5.46 7.28
C GLY A 22 -7.49 -5.97 8.29
N LEU A 23 -6.20 -5.88 7.95
CA LEU A 23 -5.10 -6.24 8.86
C LEU A 23 -5.11 -5.38 10.13
N SER A 24 -5.35 -4.07 10.01
CA SER A 24 -5.42 -3.19 11.16
C SER A 24 -6.55 -3.54 12.11
N LEU A 25 -7.75 -3.81 11.60
CA LEU A 25 -8.91 -4.19 12.41
C LEU A 25 -8.65 -5.51 13.16
N LEU A 26 -8.04 -6.49 12.48
CA LEU A 26 -7.64 -7.76 13.09
C LEU A 26 -6.54 -7.56 14.15
N ALA A 27 -5.55 -6.71 13.91
CA ALA A 27 -4.49 -6.41 14.86
C ALA A 27 -5.00 -5.68 16.12
N PHE A 28 -6.06 -4.87 16.01
CA PHE A 28 -6.69 -4.26 17.18
C PHE A 28 -7.53 -5.24 17.99
N GLY A 29 -8.43 -5.97 17.31
CA GLY A 29 -9.43 -6.84 17.96
C GLY A 29 -8.90 -8.21 18.35
N PHE A 30 -8.05 -8.82 17.52
CA PHE A 30 -7.63 -10.22 17.61
C PHE A 30 -6.13 -10.38 17.30
N PRO A 31 -5.22 -9.69 18.03
CA PRO A 31 -3.81 -9.65 17.67
C PRO A 31 -3.11 -11.02 17.70
N GLU A 32 -3.33 -11.82 18.74
CA GLU A 32 -2.70 -13.15 18.86
C GLU A 32 -3.19 -14.11 17.77
N TRP A 33 -4.47 -14.02 17.40
CA TRP A 33 -5.02 -14.81 16.30
C TRP A 33 -4.38 -14.39 14.96
N LEU A 34 -4.22 -13.09 14.72
CA LEU A 34 -3.58 -12.58 13.51
C LEU A 34 -2.12 -13.02 13.43
N LEU A 35 -1.36 -12.91 14.53
CA LEU A 35 0.04 -13.36 14.57
C LEU A 35 0.12 -14.87 14.33
N GLY A 36 -0.73 -15.67 14.97
CA GLY A 36 -0.81 -17.11 14.74
C GLY A 36 -1.17 -17.47 13.30
N LEU A 37 -2.09 -16.73 12.67
CA LEU A 37 -2.45 -16.90 11.26
C LEU A 37 -1.25 -16.62 10.33
N LEU A 38 -0.44 -15.61 10.66
CA LEU A 38 0.75 -15.23 9.91
C LEU A 38 1.98 -16.09 10.25
N GLY A 39 1.87 -17.00 11.22
CA GLY A 39 3.00 -17.80 11.70
C GLY A 39 4.05 -16.99 12.46
N LEU A 40 3.66 -15.85 13.03
CA LEU A 40 4.53 -14.95 13.78
C LEU A 40 4.44 -15.21 15.29
N GLU A 41 5.54 -14.94 16.00
CA GLU A 41 5.56 -14.98 17.46
C GLU A 41 4.65 -13.92 18.10
N PRO A 42 4.09 -14.17 19.29
CA PRO A 42 3.34 -13.18 20.06
C PRO A 42 4.11 -11.88 20.27
N ALA A 43 3.46 -10.75 20.01
CA ALA A 43 4.07 -9.44 20.16
C ALA A 43 4.05 -9.00 21.63
N VAL A 44 5.23 -8.92 22.26
CA VAL A 44 5.38 -8.46 23.65
C VAL A 44 6.28 -7.21 23.70
N PRO A 45 5.76 -6.01 24.04
CA PRO A 45 4.36 -5.70 24.37
C PRO A 45 3.45 -5.51 23.14
N ILE A 46 2.19 -5.92 23.28
CA ILE A 46 1.15 -5.91 22.22
C ILE A 46 0.85 -4.51 21.65
N ILE A 47 1.23 -3.46 22.38
CA ILE A 47 1.02 -2.07 21.96
C ILE A 47 1.74 -1.75 20.64
N TRP A 48 2.89 -2.38 20.36
CA TRP A 48 3.63 -2.13 19.12
C TRP A 48 2.90 -2.66 17.88
N LEU A 49 2.27 -3.83 17.98
CA LEU A 49 1.44 -4.36 16.90
C LEU A 49 0.24 -3.43 16.62
N ARG A 50 -0.43 -2.95 17.68
CA ARG A 50 -1.54 -2.00 17.57
C ARG A 50 -1.09 -0.64 17.04
N PHE A 51 0.11 -0.20 17.38
CA PHE A 51 0.70 1.01 16.83
C PHE A 51 0.98 0.85 15.32
N ALA A 52 1.57 -0.26 14.89
CA ALA A 52 1.75 -0.56 13.48
C ALA A 52 0.41 -0.62 12.72
N ALA A 53 -0.63 -1.22 13.32
CA ALA A 53 -1.99 -1.21 12.80
C ALA A 53 -2.53 0.22 12.59
N ASN A 54 -2.24 1.14 13.51
CA ASN A 54 -2.61 2.55 13.36
C ASN A 54 -1.90 3.21 12.17
N LEU A 55 -0.61 2.92 11.97
CA LEU A 55 0.14 3.44 10.82
C LEU A 55 -0.44 2.96 9.50
N LEU A 56 -0.86 1.70 9.39
CA LEU A 56 -1.53 1.17 8.20
C LEU A 56 -2.84 1.91 7.89
N ILE A 57 -3.61 2.30 8.91
CA ILE A 57 -4.83 3.11 8.73
C ILE A 57 -4.46 4.50 8.21
N LEU A 58 -3.50 5.18 8.84
CA LEU A 58 -3.09 6.52 8.43
C LEU A 58 -2.55 6.55 7.00
N LEU A 59 -1.67 5.60 6.65
CA LEU A 59 -1.17 5.43 5.29
C LEU A 59 -2.32 5.27 4.30
N SER A 60 -3.31 4.42 4.64
CA SER A 60 -4.47 4.19 3.79
C SER A 60 -5.27 5.47 3.53
N LEU A 61 -5.50 6.29 4.56
CA LEU A 61 -6.16 7.59 4.42
C LEU A 61 -5.38 8.54 3.49
N PHE A 62 -4.05 8.53 3.55
CA PHE A 62 -3.22 9.35 2.68
C PHE A 62 -3.16 8.85 1.23
N TYR A 63 -3.42 7.56 0.98
CA TYR A 63 -3.39 7.00 -0.37
C TYR A 63 -4.70 7.19 -1.13
N ILE A 64 -5.84 7.20 -0.44
CA ILE A 64 -7.18 7.32 -1.06
C ILE A 64 -7.31 8.49 -2.05
N PRO A 65 -6.85 9.72 -1.74
CA PRO A 65 -6.95 10.85 -2.69
C PRO A 65 -6.33 10.55 -4.06
N ALA A 66 -5.16 9.91 -4.10
CA ALA A 66 -4.50 9.52 -5.35
C ALA A 66 -5.23 8.43 -6.13
N ALA A 67 -5.99 7.59 -5.43
CA ALA A 67 -6.80 6.56 -6.07
C ALA A 67 -8.06 7.12 -6.74
N ILE A 68 -8.60 8.21 -6.20
CA ILE A 68 -9.80 8.88 -6.73
C ILE A 68 -9.43 9.80 -7.89
N ASP A 69 -8.40 10.63 -7.73
CA ASP A 69 -7.94 11.57 -8.75
C ASP A 69 -6.40 11.63 -8.80
N LEU A 70 -5.83 10.74 -9.61
CA LEU A 70 -4.38 10.63 -9.78
C LEU A 70 -3.73 11.92 -10.30
N ASN A 71 -4.43 12.65 -11.17
CA ASN A 71 -3.86 13.83 -11.83
C ASN A 71 -3.72 14.98 -10.83
N ARG A 72 -4.68 15.12 -9.92
CA ARG A 72 -4.67 16.13 -8.87
C ARG A 72 -3.71 15.80 -7.73
N TYR A 73 -3.59 14.52 -7.36
CA TYR A 73 -2.87 14.07 -6.16
C TYR A 73 -1.61 13.25 -6.49
N GLN A 74 -0.77 13.75 -7.41
CA GLN A 74 0.45 13.05 -7.84
C GLN A 74 1.46 12.78 -6.71
N ALA A 75 1.58 13.70 -5.75
CA ALA A 75 2.45 13.51 -4.59
C ALA A 75 1.99 12.32 -3.73
N ASN A 76 0.69 12.23 -3.44
CA ASN A 76 0.10 11.10 -2.71
C ASN A 76 0.29 9.78 -3.47
N ALA A 77 0.23 9.80 -4.80
CA ALA A 77 0.43 8.61 -5.62
C ALA A 77 1.87 8.07 -5.51
N TRP A 78 2.86 8.96 -5.60
CA TRP A 78 4.25 8.58 -5.38
C TRP A 78 4.51 8.15 -3.94
N LEU A 79 3.91 8.83 -2.96
CA LEU A 79 4.00 8.40 -1.57
C LEU A 79 3.43 7.00 -1.37
N ALA A 80 2.31 6.64 -2.00
CA ALA A 80 1.76 5.28 -1.95
C ALA A 80 2.77 4.25 -2.47
N VAL A 81 3.28 4.45 -3.69
CA VAL A 81 4.24 3.55 -4.34
C VAL A 81 5.54 3.42 -3.53
N ILE A 82 6.12 4.54 -3.10
CA ILE A 82 7.38 4.54 -2.34
C ILE A 82 7.18 3.88 -0.98
N SER A 83 6.04 4.09 -0.33
CA SER A 83 5.75 3.44 0.95
C SER A 83 5.66 1.92 0.81
N ARG A 84 5.08 1.40 -0.28
CA ARG A 84 5.07 -0.05 -0.57
C ARG A 84 6.49 -0.60 -0.71
N LEU A 85 7.33 0.10 -1.46
CA LEU A 85 8.74 -0.29 -1.59
C LEU A 85 9.47 -0.26 -0.24
N ALA A 86 9.22 0.77 0.57
CA ALA A 86 9.81 0.90 1.90
C ALA A 86 9.37 -0.25 2.82
N GLY A 87 8.10 -0.64 2.80
CA GLY A 87 7.58 -1.80 3.53
C GLY A 87 8.26 -3.09 3.10
N PHE A 88 8.35 -3.35 1.79
CA PHE A 88 9.08 -4.50 1.26
C PHE A 88 10.54 -4.57 1.74
N ILE A 89 11.29 -3.46 1.60
CA ILE A 89 12.69 -3.40 2.03
C ILE A 89 12.79 -3.62 3.54
N PHE A 90 11.93 -2.98 4.34
CA PHE A 90 11.93 -3.14 5.79
C PHE A 90 11.72 -4.59 6.19
N PHE A 91 10.71 -5.28 5.65
CA PHE A 91 10.43 -6.66 6.03
C PHE A 91 11.50 -7.66 5.53
N LEU A 92 12.21 -7.35 4.45
CA LEU A 92 13.36 -8.16 4.02
C LEU A 92 14.56 -8.09 4.98
N THR A 93 14.70 -7.02 5.76
CA THR A 93 15.76 -6.92 6.78
C THR A 93 15.39 -7.60 8.10
N GLN A 94 14.16 -8.10 8.22
CA GLN A 94 13.66 -8.84 9.38
C GLN A 94 13.86 -10.35 9.23
N PRO A 95 13.69 -11.15 10.31
CA PRO A 95 13.69 -12.60 10.23
C PRO A 95 12.72 -13.13 9.16
N ARG A 96 13.02 -14.32 8.64
CA ARG A 96 12.34 -14.89 7.47
C ARG A 96 10.82 -15.00 7.64
N ASP A 97 10.35 -15.17 8.87
CA ASP A 97 8.93 -15.30 9.18
C ASP A 97 8.13 -14.02 8.80
N TYR A 98 8.80 -12.87 8.75
CA TYR A 98 8.20 -11.59 8.35
C TYR A 98 8.23 -11.33 6.84
N TRP A 99 8.96 -12.13 6.05
CA TRP A 99 9.12 -11.88 4.61
C TRP A 99 7.80 -11.92 3.85
N LEU A 100 6.81 -12.68 4.33
CA LEU A 100 5.47 -12.72 3.72
C LEU A 100 4.85 -11.31 3.66
N LEU A 101 4.99 -10.52 4.72
CA LEU A 101 4.47 -9.14 4.76
C LEU A 101 5.17 -8.25 3.72
N GLY A 102 6.49 -8.39 3.59
CA GLY A 102 7.25 -7.69 2.56
C GLY A 102 6.84 -8.10 1.14
N LEU A 103 6.63 -9.40 0.90
CA LEU A 103 6.18 -9.91 -0.40
C LEU A 103 4.79 -9.40 -0.77
N ILE A 104 3.89 -9.25 0.21
CA ILE A 104 2.59 -8.61 -0.01
C ILE A 104 2.81 -7.17 -0.47
N ASP A 105 3.61 -6.37 0.24
CA ASP A 105 3.89 -4.99 -0.18
C ASP A 105 4.53 -4.91 -1.57
N PHE A 106 5.45 -5.81 -1.88
CA PHE A 106 6.07 -5.90 -3.20
C PHE A 106 5.07 -6.22 -4.32
N SER A 107 4.09 -7.09 -4.03
CA SER A 107 3.02 -7.45 -4.97
C SER A 107 2.11 -6.28 -5.33
N PHE A 108 1.99 -5.28 -4.45
CA PHE A 108 1.30 -4.00 -4.72
C PHE A 108 2.24 -2.98 -5.37
N PHE A 109 3.49 -2.90 -4.92
CA PHE A 109 4.49 -1.98 -5.46
C PHE A 109 4.65 -2.10 -6.98
N ILE A 110 4.83 -3.33 -7.51
CA ILE A 110 5.05 -3.56 -8.93
C ILE A 110 3.91 -2.97 -9.80
N PRO A 111 2.65 -3.39 -9.65
CA PRO A 111 1.56 -2.88 -10.48
C PRO A 111 1.31 -1.40 -10.25
N GLU A 112 1.39 -0.89 -9.01
CA GLU A 112 1.19 0.53 -8.73
C GLU A 112 2.27 1.39 -9.42
N ALA A 113 3.55 1.00 -9.34
CA ALA A 113 4.64 1.73 -9.98
C ALA A 113 4.51 1.74 -11.51
N ILE A 114 4.22 0.59 -12.12
CA ILE A 114 4.05 0.47 -13.57
C ILE A 114 2.87 1.34 -14.03
N LEU A 115 1.71 1.21 -13.37
CA LEU A 115 0.51 1.95 -13.74
C LEU A 115 0.68 3.47 -13.54
N LEU A 116 1.37 3.89 -12.48
CA LEU A 116 1.68 5.30 -12.23
C LEU A 116 2.53 5.89 -13.35
N ILE A 117 3.62 5.21 -13.73
CA ILE A 117 4.52 5.65 -14.80
C ILE A 117 3.79 5.71 -16.14
N LEU A 118 2.98 4.69 -16.46
CA LEU A 118 2.19 4.67 -17.69
C LEU A 118 1.12 5.77 -17.70
N ALA A 119 0.46 6.02 -16.57
CA ALA A 119 -0.52 7.08 -16.44
C ALA A 119 0.10 8.47 -16.68
N GLN A 120 1.27 8.73 -16.11
CA GLN A 120 2.00 9.99 -16.31
C GLN A 120 2.44 10.18 -17.76
N ARG A 121 3.01 9.14 -18.39
CA ARG A 121 3.40 9.18 -19.81
C ARG A 121 2.21 9.50 -20.72
N ASN A 122 1.07 8.86 -20.48
CA ASN A 122 -0.15 9.10 -21.26
C ASN A 122 -0.66 10.55 -21.11
N GLN A 123 -0.56 11.13 -19.91
CA GLN A 123 -0.92 12.53 -19.67
C GLN A 123 -0.02 13.49 -20.47
N THR A 124 1.30 13.30 -20.44
CA THR A 124 2.24 14.15 -21.18
C THR A 124 1.98 14.13 -22.69
N THR A 125 1.73 12.96 -23.29
CA THR A 125 1.40 12.84 -24.72
C THR A 125 0.12 13.57 -25.10
N THR A 126 -0.88 13.57 -24.22
CA THR A 126 -2.15 14.25 -24.48
C THR A 126 -1.98 15.77 -24.49
N VAL A 127 -1.15 16.31 -23.59
CA VAL A 127 -0.86 17.75 -23.52
C VAL A 127 -0.02 18.24 -24.70
N SER A 128 0.89 17.43 -25.23
CA SER A 128 1.73 17.83 -26.39
C SER A 128 1.00 17.79 -27.74
N THR A 129 -0.20 17.22 -27.80
CA THR A 129 -0.98 17.05 -29.05
C THR A 129 -2.21 17.97 -29.14
N SER A 130 -2.48 18.76 -28.10
CA SER A 130 -3.52 19.80 -28.02
C SER A 130 -2.94 21.19 -28.24
#